data_AF-A0A497X7T0-F1
#
_entry.id   AF-A0A497X7T0-F1
#
_cell.length_a   1.000
_cell.length_b   1.000
_cell.length_c   1.000
_cell.angle_alpha   90.00
_cell.angle_beta   90.00
_cell.angle_gamma   90.00
#
_symmetry.space_group_name_H-M   'P 1'
#
loop_
_entity.id
_entity.type
_entity.pdbx_description
1 polymer ?
#
loop_
_entity_poly.entity_id
_entity_poly.type
_entity_poly.pdbx_seq_one_letter_code
_entity_poly.pdbx_strand_id
1 'polypeptide(L)'
;MACPPRGRGQPARRLSGESAGLHPELDGAGERAGGSHPSGGAADSTRPLDATRELASAAGTLTYGEVAERLAAKVADCLDEVLDTEPAAIEFSADWLRDIHRCIAGELFPDWAGGFRSTDVQVGAHLPPPAFEVPVQVRNFCLDLEERTRHVAGVESIAELLAWADWRFQWIHPFKDFNGRVGRILLVALAYRLGLPPLDPAAGNAERADYFAALRAADAGDSGPLKELWLVRLSG
;
A
#
# COMPACT_ATOMS: atom_id res chain seq x y z
N MET A 1 13.44 -61.28 -5.37
CA MET A 1 14.83 -60.96 -5.77
C MET A 1 14.73 -60.18 -7.08
N ALA A 2 14.54 -58.85 -7.09
CA ALA A 2 15.43 -57.75 -6.70
C ALA A 2 16.64 -57.59 -7.65
N CYS A 3 16.55 -56.61 -8.55
CA CYS A 3 17.67 -55.99 -9.25
C CYS A 3 17.38 -54.46 -9.32
N PRO A 4 18.33 -53.57 -8.97
CA PRO A 4 18.04 -52.18 -8.61
C PRO A 4 18.17 -51.22 -9.80
N PRO A 5 17.47 -50.06 -9.80
CA PRO A 5 17.78 -48.99 -10.74
C PRO A 5 18.92 -48.11 -10.25
N ARG A 6 19.76 -47.73 -11.21
CA ARG A 6 20.99 -46.94 -11.09
C ARG A 6 20.68 -45.50 -10.71
N GLY A 7 21.39 -44.99 -9.70
CA GLY A 7 21.40 -43.58 -9.34
C GLY A 7 22.03 -42.71 -10.42
N ARG A 8 21.38 -41.58 -10.72
CA ARG A 8 22.01 -40.39 -11.26
C ARG A 8 21.71 -39.24 -10.30
N GLY A 9 22.70 -38.90 -9.49
CA GLY A 9 22.73 -37.63 -8.77
C GLY A 9 23.14 -36.52 -9.74
N GLN A 10 22.47 -35.38 -9.65
CA GLN A 10 22.93 -34.05 -10.08
C GLN A 10 21.98 -32.98 -9.48
N PRO A 11 22.43 -31.72 -9.36
CA PRO A 11 22.82 -31.17 -8.07
C PRO A 11 21.78 -30.18 -7.52
N ALA A 12 21.86 -29.97 -6.20
CA ALA A 12 21.20 -28.87 -5.51
C ALA A 12 21.66 -27.52 -6.08
N ARG A 13 20.79 -26.86 -6.84
CA ARG A 13 20.93 -25.42 -7.11
C ARG A 13 20.33 -24.68 -5.91
N ARG A 14 21.21 -24.17 -5.04
CA ARG A 14 20.88 -23.03 -4.18
C ARG A 14 20.65 -21.84 -5.13
N LEU A 15 19.43 -21.36 -5.21
CA LEU A 15 19.15 -20.03 -5.70
C LEU A 15 19.13 -19.10 -4.49
N SER A 16 20.32 -18.59 -4.14
CA SER A 16 20.45 -17.35 -3.40
C SER A 16 20.08 -16.22 -4.37
N GLY A 17 18.79 -15.87 -4.39
CA GLY A 17 18.30 -14.67 -5.04
C GLY A 17 17.86 -13.71 -3.94
N GLU A 18 18.60 -12.61 -3.77
CA GLU A 18 18.18 -11.50 -2.92
C GLU A 18 16.80 -11.02 -3.39
N SER A 19 15.80 -11.12 -2.52
CA SER A 19 14.42 -10.72 -2.82
C SER A 19 14.33 -9.19 -2.84
N ALA A 20 14.40 -8.62 -4.04
CA ALA A 20 13.99 -7.23 -4.26
C ALA A 20 12.48 -7.13 -4.00
N GLY A 21 12.09 -6.59 -2.85
CA GLY A 21 10.67 -6.49 -2.47
C GLY A 21 9.91 -5.30 -3.06
N LEU A 22 8.62 -5.25 -2.71
CA LEU A 22 7.51 -4.54 -3.36
C LEU A 22 7.47 -3.01 -3.28
N HIS A 23 8.39 -2.38 -2.56
CA HIS A 23 8.31 -0.96 -2.29
C HIS A 23 9.53 -0.22 -2.82
N PRO A 24 9.45 0.41 -4.02
CA PRO A 24 10.52 1.24 -4.52
C PRO A 24 10.56 2.54 -3.70
N GLU A 25 11.74 2.95 -3.27
CA GLU A 25 11.97 4.30 -2.77
C GLU A 25 11.59 5.28 -3.88
N LEU A 26 10.55 6.08 -3.64
CA LEU A 26 10.23 7.23 -4.48
C LEU A 26 10.11 8.44 -3.56
N ASP A 27 10.98 9.41 -3.81
CA ASP A 27 11.08 10.68 -3.12
C ASP A 27 9.76 11.45 -3.22
N GLY A 28 9.40 12.13 -2.13
CA GLY A 28 8.39 13.19 -2.16
C GLY A 28 8.80 14.43 -2.99
N ALA A 29 9.90 14.38 -3.74
CA ALA A 29 10.44 15.51 -4.50
C ALA A 29 11.15 15.16 -5.83
N GLY A 30 11.30 13.89 -6.20
CA GLY A 30 11.84 13.49 -7.51
C GLY A 30 13.27 13.92 -7.84
N GLU A 31 14.29 13.57 -7.03
CA GLU A 31 15.70 13.79 -7.41
C GLU A 31 16.48 12.47 -7.52
N ARG A 32 17.14 12.25 -8.67
CA ARG A 32 17.87 11.00 -8.99
C ARG A 32 19.29 10.97 -8.42
N ALA A 33 19.76 9.77 -8.08
CA ALA A 33 21.16 9.37 -8.18
C ALA A 33 21.37 8.32 -9.30
N GLY A 34 21.97 8.77 -10.42
CA GLY A 34 22.84 8.02 -11.36
C GLY A 34 22.46 6.65 -11.98
N GLY A 35 22.40 6.60 -13.32
CA GLY A 35 23.18 5.61 -14.11
C GLY A 35 22.50 4.48 -14.93
N SER A 36 22.34 4.70 -16.24
CA SER A 36 22.41 3.77 -17.41
C SER A 36 21.26 2.79 -17.81
N HIS A 37 21.01 2.77 -19.15
CA HIS A 37 19.93 2.20 -19.99
C HIS A 37 20.03 0.66 -20.34
N PRO A 38 19.28 0.09 -21.34
CA PRO A 38 17.84 -0.27 -21.35
C PRO A 38 17.57 -1.72 -21.90
N SER A 39 16.34 -2.26 -21.80
CA SER A 39 15.66 -3.00 -22.91
C SER A 39 14.24 -3.49 -22.58
N GLY A 40 13.32 -3.26 -23.53
CA GLY A 40 12.30 -4.20 -24.05
C GLY A 40 11.12 -4.70 -23.19
N GLY A 41 9.89 -4.37 -23.62
CA GLY A 41 8.67 -5.15 -23.33
C GLY A 41 7.47 -4.30 -22.91
N ALA A 42 6.39 -4.33 -23.71
CA ALA A 42 5.14 -3.62 -23.46
C ALA A 42 4.38 -4.23 -22.28
N ALA A 43 4.63 -3.70 -21.10
CA ALA A 43 3.72 -3.67 -19.97
C ALA A 43 3.68 -2.20 -19.53
N ASP A 44 2.50 -1.66 -19.23
CA ASP A 44 2.35 -0.28 -18.77
C ASP A 44 2.94 -0.19 -17.36
N SER A 45 4.27 -0.11 -17.29
CA SER A 45 5.02 -0.15 -16.06
C SER A 45 4.92 1.21 -15.41
N THR A 46 4.47 1.26 -14.17
CA THR A 46 4.79 2.33 -13.23
C THR A 46 6.28 2.28 -12.91
N ARG A 47 7.11 2.62 -13.91
CA ARG A 47 8.56 2.85 -13.75
C ARG A 47 8.78 4.13 -12.92
N PRO A 48 9.90 4.23 -12.20
CA PRO A 48 10.23 5.39 -11.37
C PRO A 48 10.15 6.69 -12.19
N LEU A 49 9.39 7.64 -11.68
CA LEU A 49 9.03 8.86 -12.40
C LEU A 49 10.13 9.90 -12.25
N ASP A 50 10.68 10.28 -13.39
CA ASP A 50 11.39 11.55 -13.56
C ASP A 50 10.54 12.72 -13.05
N ALA A 51 11.21 13.73 -12.52
CA ALA A 51 10.66 15.02 -12.17
C ALA A 51 10.00 15.68 -13.40
N THR A 52 8.74 15.32 -13.63
CA THR A 52 7.63 15.99 -14.37
C THR A 52 6.69 14.94 -14.98
N ARG A 53 6.16 14.01 -14.16
CA ARG A 53 4.94 13.29 -14.57
C ARG A 53 3.82 14.31 -14.63
N GLU A 54 3.28 14.53 -15.82
CA GLU A 54 2.06 15.29 -16.01
C GLU A 54 0.84 14.36 -15.98
N LEU A 55 -0.25 14.84 -15.42
CA LEU A 55 -1.51 14.13 -15.30
C LEU A 55 -2.62 14.97 -15.92
N ALA A 56 -3.33 14.39 -16.89
CA ALA A 56 -4.58 14.97 -17.37
C ALA A 56 -5.64 14.89 -16.26
N SER A 57 -6.17 16.04 -15.88
CA SER A 57 -7.18 16.20 -14.82
C SER A 57 -8.34 17.07 -15.30
N ALA A 58 -9.42 17.13 -14.52
CA ALA A 58 -10.53 18.05 -14.76
C ALA A 58 -10.12 19.53 -14.74
N ALA A 59 -8.98 19.87 -14.11
CA ALA A 59 -8.40 21.21 -14.08
C ALA A 59 -7.37 21.46 -15.20
N GLY A 60 -7.31 20.57 -16.20
CA GLY A 60 -6.29 20.57 -17.24
C GLY A 60 -5.10 19.67 -16.89
N THR A 61 -4.03 19.77 -17.68
CA THR A 61 -2.79 19.03 -17.42
C THR A 61 -2.05 19.69 -16.27
N LEU A 62 -1.78 18.92 -15.21
CA LEU A 62 -1.05 19.36 -14.03
C LEU A 62 0.20 18.51 -13.85
N THR A 63 1.25 19.11 -13.31
CA THR A 63 2.40 18.34 -12.82
C THR A 63 1.99 17.49 -11.62
N TYR A 64 2.72 16.41 -11.37
CA TYR A 64 2.47 15.56 -10.21
C TYR A 64 2.61 16.33 -8.88
N GLY A 65 3.49 17.33 -8.81
CA GLY A 65 3.62 18.21 -7.64
C GLY A 65 2.34 19.00 -7.37
N GLU A 66 1.80 19.67 -8.39
CA GLU A 66 0.54 20.42 -8.27
C GLU A 66 -0.64 19.50 -7.91
N VAL A 67 -0.70 18.30 -8.48
CA VAL A 67 -1.69 17.30 -8.09
C VAL A 67 -1.49 16.91 -6.62
N ALA A 68 -0.26 16.61 -6.21
CA ALA A 68 0.04 16.17 -4.86
C ALA A 68 -0.31 17.21 -3.80
N GLU A 69 -0.09 18.49 -4.07
CA GLU A 69 -0.49 19.61 -3.20
C GLU A 69 -2.01 19.69 -3.07
N ARG A 70 -2.75 19.69 -4.18
CA ARG A 70 -4.22 19.74 -4.16
C ARG A 70 -4.83 18.54 -3.43
N LEU A 71 -4.29 17.35 -3.67
CA LEU A 71 -4.72 16.13 -2.97
C LEU A 71 -4.33 16.14 -1.49
N ALA A 72 -3.33 16.91 -1.05
CA ALA A 72 -2.96 16.99 0.37
C ALA A 72 -4.04 17.72 1.17
N ALA A 73 -4.56 18.84 0.64
CA ALA A 73 -5.70 19.52 1.22
C ALA A 73 -6.92 18.59 1.32
N LYS A 74 -7.23 17.85 0.24
CA LYS A 74 -8.33 16.88 0.26
C LYS A 74 -8.14 15.75 1.25
N VAL A 75 -6.91 15.25 1.43
CA VAL A 75 -6.65 14.23 2.48
C VAL A 75 -6.98 14.76 3.87
N ALA A 76 -6.66 16.02 4.17
CA ALA A 76 -7.02 16.64 5.45
C ALA A 76 -8.54 16.74 5.60
N ASP A 77 -9.24 17.26 4.60
CA ASP A 77 -10.71 17.36 4.61
C ASP A 77 -11.38 15.99 4.83
N CYS A 78 -10.92 14.95 4.13
CA CYS A 78 -11.45 13.60 4.28
C CYS A 78 -11.15 12.99 5.66
N LEU A 79 -10.00 13.33 6.27
CA LEU A 79 -9.66 12.88 7.61
C LEU A 79 -10.57 13.55 8.64
N ASP A 80 -10.81 14.86 8.52
CA ASP A 80 -11.72 15.58 9.41
C ASP A 80 -13.13 14.95 9.37
N GLU A 81 -13.66 14.65 8.18
CA GLU A 81 -14.96 13.99 8.02
C GLU A 81 -15.01 12.58 8.67
N VAL A 82 -13.92 11.82 8.56
CA VAL A 82 -13.79 10.51 9.22
C VAL A 82 -13.74 10.66 10.75
N LEU A 83 -13.02 11.65 11.25
CA LEU A 83 -12.84 11.88 12.70
C LEU A 83 -14.10 12.51 13.34
N ASP A 84 -14.93 13.20 12.56
CA ASP A 84 -16.26 13.68 12.97
C ASP A 84 -17.31 12.55 13.05
N THR A 85 -16.99 11.35 12.56
CA THR A 85 -17.85 10.17 12.68
C THR A 85 -17.62 9.47 14.03
N GLU A 86 -18.70 8.99 14.65
CA GLU A 86 -18.59 8.13 15.83
C GLU A 86 -17.71 6.90 15.53
N PRO A 87 -16.66 6.59 16.33
CA PRO A 87 -15.70 5.54 15.99
C PRO A 87 -16.34 4.17 15.70
N ALA A 88 -17.38 3.82 16.46
CA ALA A 88 -18.11 2.56 16.30
C ALA A 88 -18.96 2.49 15.03
N ALA A 89 -19.25 3.63 14.39
CA ALA A 89 -19.99 3.72 13.14
C ALA A 89 -19.10 3.63 11.89
N ILE A 90 -17.77 3.62 12.05
CA ILE A 90 -16.83 3.47 10.93
C ILE A 90 -16.84 2.01 10.46
N GLU A 91 -17.55 1.77 9.37
CA GLU A 91 -17.62 0.46 8.71
C GLU A 91 -16.61 0.36 7.56
N PHE A 92 -15.50 -0.35 7.80
CA PHE A 92 -14.51 -0.62 6.75
C PHE A 92 -15.08 -1.58 5.71
N SER A 93 -15.49 -1.04 4.57
CA SER A 93 -16.05 -1.79 3.44
C SER A 93 -15.39 -1.39 2.12
N ALA A 94 -15.67 -2.16 1.07
CA ALA A 94 -15.23 -1.82 -0.28
C ALA A 94 -15.78 -0.45 -0.70
N ASP A 95 -17.02 -0.13 -0.34
CA ASP A 95 -17.65 1.16 -0.66
C ASP A 95 -17.01 2.30 0.15
N TRP A 96 -16.75 2.09 1.44
CA TRP A 96 -16.01 3.07 2.25
C TRP A 96 -14.65 3.41 1.65
N LEU A 97 -13.86 2.40 1.24
CA LEU A 97 -12.57 2.64 0.58
C LEU A 97 -12.70 3.40 -0.73
N ARG A 98 -13.75 3.12 -1.52
CA ARG A 98 -14.03 3.81 -2.78
C ARG A 98 -14.45 5.25 -2.54
N ASP A 99 -15.21 5.51 -1.50
CA ASP A 99 -15.66 6.84 -1.13
C ASP A 99 -14.50 7.68 -0.58
N ILE A 100 -13.61 7.12 0.24
CA ILE A 100 -12.35 7.78 0.64
C ILE A 100 -11.50 8.13 -0.60
N HIS A 101 -11.31 7.19 -1.52
CA HIS A 101 -10.58 7.48 -2.76
C HIS A 101 -11.26 8.57 -3.60
N ARG A 102 -12.60 8.60 -3.64
CA ARG A 102 -13.36 9.64 -4.35
C ARG A 102 -13.27 10.99 -3.64
N CYS A 103 -13.30 11.03 -2.31
CA CYS A 103 -13.12 12.23 -1.51
C CYS A 103 -11.74 12.86 -1.80
N ILE A 104 -10.68 12.05 -1.81
CA ILE A 104 -9.32 12.52 -2.09
C ILE A 104 -9.20 13.08 -3.51
N ALA A 105 -9.61 12.30 -4.51
CA ALA A 105 -9.21 12.51 -5.91
C ALA A 105 -10.34 12.91 -6.87
N GLY A 106 -11.60 12.88 -6.42
CA GLY A 106 -12.80 12.99 -7.26
C GLY A 106 -12.94 14.30 -8.01
N GLU A 107 -12.49 15.42 -7.43
CA GLU A 107 -12.52 16.71 -8.11
C GLU A 107 -11.54 16.77 -9.29
N LEU A 108 -10.33 16.22 -9.13
CA LEU A 108 -9.32 16.24 -10.19
C LEU A 108 -9.53 15.11 -11.20
N PHE A 109 -10.07 13.98 -10.77
CA PHE A 109 -10.12 12.76 -11.55
C PHE A 109 -11.51 12.07 -11.51
N PRO A 110 -12.59 12.79 -11.90
CA PRO A 110 -13.96 12.30 -11.74
C PRO A 110 -14.25 11.00 -12.50
N ASP A 111 -13.54 10.73 -13.60
CA ASP A 111 -13.78 9.56 -14.45
C ASP A 111 -13.37 8.23 -13.81
N TRP A 112 -12.45 8.25 -12.85
CA TRP A 112 -11.89 7.01 -12.29
C TRP A 112 -11.74 7.02 -10.76
N ALA A 113 -11.85 8.17 -10.10
CA ALA A 113 -11.76 8.23 -8.65
C ALA A 113 -12.92 7.47 -7.97
N GLY A 114 -12.57 6.54 -7.08
CA GLY A 114 -13.52 5.65 -6.41
C GLY A 114 -13.89 4.42 -7.24
N GLY A 115 -13.29 4.24 -8.42
CA GLY A 115 -13.31 2.98 -9.16
C GLY A 115 -12.06 2.16 -8.85
N PHE A 116 -12.22 0.84 -8.68
CA PHE A 116 -11.06 -0.05 -8.68
C PHE A 116 -10.41 -0.08 -10.07
N ARG A 117 -9.08 -0.30 -10.10
CA ARG A 117 -8.35 -0.37 -11.36
C ARG A 117 -8.88 -1.49 -12.25
N SER A 118 -8.94 -1.22 -13.55
CA SER A 118 -9.36 -2.18 -14.58
C SER A 118 -8.20 -2.80 -15.34
N THR A 119 -6.97 -2.43 -14.99
CA THR A 119 -5.73 -2.89 -15.62
C THR A 119 -4.77 -3.45 -14.58
N ASP A 120 -3.93 -4.38 -15.02
CA ASP A 120 -2.83 -4.87 -14.19
C ASP A 120 -1.76 -3.79 -14.08
N VAL A 121 -1.08 -3.78 -12.93
CA VAL A 121 -0.07 -2.79 -12.58
C VAL A 121 1.13 -3.48 -11.96
N GLN A 122 2.25 -2.77 -11.87
CA GLN A 122 3.45 -3.24 -11.18
C GLN A 122 3.90 -2.16 -10.20
N VAL A 123 4.09 -2.52 -8.92
CA VAL A 123 4.50 -1.59 -7.87
C VAL A 123 5.89 -1.98 -7.40
N GLY A 124 6.92 -1.27 -7.89
CA GLY A 124 8.31 -1.70 -7.72
C GLY A 124 8.53 -3.11 -8.27
N ALA A 125 8.92 -4.04 -7.41
CA ALA A 125 9.08 -5.46 -7.78
C ALA A 125 7.78 -6.29 -7.64
N HIS A 126 6.71 -5.71 -7.10
CA HIS A 126 5.44 -6.40 -6.89
C HIS A 126 4.57 -6.46 -8.14
N LEU A 127 3.92 -7.60 -8.32
CA LEU A 127 2.76 -7.76 -9.17
C LEU A 127 1.53 -7.96 -8.27
N PRO A 128 0.75 -6.90 -7.98
CA PRO A 128 -0.53 -7.02 -7.31
C PRO A 128 -1.46 -8.03 -7.99
N PRO A 129 -2.53 -8.48 -7.32
CA PRO A 129 -3.53 -9.36 -7.92
C PRO A 129 -4.02 -8.87 -9.28
N PRO A 130 -4.41 -9.75 -10.21
CA PRO A 130 -5.02 -9.32 -11.46
C PRO A 130 -6.21 -8.38 -11.22
N ALA A 131 -6.42 -7.40 -12.09
CA ALA A 131 -7.43 -6.36 -11.92
C ALA A 131 -8.84 -6.92 -11.68
N PHE A 132 -9.18 -8.03 -12.33
CA PHE A 132 -10.49 -8.69 -12.17
C PHE A 132 -10.68 -9.33 -10.78
N GLU A 133 -9.60 -9.61 -10.04
CA GLU A 133 -9.66 -10.14 -8.67
C GLU A 133 -9.72 -9.04 -7.61
N VAL A 134 -9.35 -7.80 -7.94
CA VAL A 134 -9.31 -6.69 -6.97
C VAL A 134 -10.61 -6.55 -6.15
N PRO A 135 -11.83 -6.59 -6.75
CA PRO A 135 -13.06 -6.46 -5.97
C PRO A 135 -13.22 -7.54 -4.89
N VAL A 136 -12.89 -8.80 -5.21
CA VAL A 136 -13.01 -9.89 -4.23
C VAL A 136 -11.90 -9.82 -3.18
N GLN A 137 -10.68 -9.42 -3.57
CA GLN A 137 -9.56 -9.25 -2.64
C GLN A 137 -9.84 -8.11 -1.63
N VAL A 138 -10.38 -6.98 -2.09
CA VAL A 138 -10.78 -5.87 -1.21
C VAL A 138 -11.91 -6.28 -0.28
N ARG A 139 -12.93 -6.99 -0.79
CA ARG A 139 -14.02 -7.49 0.04
C ARG A 139 -13.50 -8.40 1.15
N ASN A 140 -12.61 -9.34 0.81
CA ASN A 140 -12.02 -10.26 1.79
C ASN A 140 -11.14 -9.51 2.79
N PHE A 141 -10.35 -8.53 2.33
CA PHE A 141 -9.58 -7.66 3.20
C PHE A 141 -10.44 -6.97 4.26
N CYS A 142 -11.57 -6.38 3.87
CA CYS A 142 -12.49 -5.72 4.80
C CYS A 142 -13.10 -6.70 5.82
N LEU A 143 -13.49 -7.91 5.38
CA LEU A 143 -14.02 -8.94 6.27
C LEU A 143 -12.96 -9.43 7.28
N ASP A 144 -11.75 -9.68 6.80
CA ASP A 144 -10.62 -10.09 7.64
C ASP A 144 -10.24 -8.98 8.62
N LEU A 145 -10.27 -7.71 8.19
CA LEU A 145 -9.98 -6.55 9.03
C LEU A 145 -10.96 -6.44 10.19
N GLU A 146 -12.25 -6.55 9.90
CA GLU A 146 -13.30 -6.52 10.92
C GLU A 146 -13.15 -7.67 11.92
N GLU A 147 -12.90 -8.89 11.42
CA GLU A 147 -12.74 -10.07 12.28
C GLU A 147 -11.49 -9.99 13.16
N ARG A 148 -10.35 -9.53 12.61
CA ARG A 148 -9.12 -9.32 13.37
C ARG A 148 -9.29 -8.24 14.44
N THR A 149 -9.98 -7.15 14.10
CA THR A 149 -10.30 -6.05 15.03
C THR A 149 -11.06 -6.54 16.26
N ARG A 150 -11.93 -7.56 16.14
CA ARG A 150 -12.66 -8.13 17.29
C ARG A 150 -11.78 -8.90 18.28
N HIS A 151 -10.60 -9.34 17.84
CA HIS A 151 -9.71 -10.22 18.60
C HIS A 151 -8.45 -9.52 19.12
N VAL A 152 -8.30 -8.21 18.91
CA VAL A 152 -7.16 -7.48 19.47
C VAL A 152 -7.28 -7.34 20.98
N ALA A 153 -6.18 -7.63 21.67
CA ALA A 153 -6.01 -7.48 23.10
C ALA A 153 -4.58 -6.99 23.40
N GLY A 154 -4.46 -5.71 23.77
CA GLY A 154 -3.19 -5.09 24.11
C GLY A 154 -2.32 -4.68 22.91
N VAL A 155 -1.26 -3.92 23.21
CA VAL A 155 -0.45 -3.19 22.22
C VAL A 155 0.17 -4.08 21.14
N GLU A 156 0.61 -5.29 21.50
CA GLU A 156 1.23 -6.25 20.58
C GLU A 156 0.29 -6.66 19.44
N SER A 157 -0.95 -7.00 19.78
CA SER A 157 -1.95 -7.41 18.79
C SER A 157 -2.49 -6.23 17.98
N ILE A 158 -2.50 -5.02 18.57
CA ILE A 158 -2.85 -3.78 17.85
C ILE A 158 -1.77 -3.47 16.81
N ALA A 159 -0.48 -3.55 17.18
CA ALA A 159 0.62 -3.36 16.25
C ALA A 159 0.59 -4.39 15.13
N GLU A 160 0.29 -5.66 15.43
CA GLU A 160 0.13 -6.72 14.43
C GLU A 160 -1.04 -6.43 13.48
N LEU A 161 -2.19 -5.98 13.99
CA LEU A 161 -3.34 -5.59 13.19
C LEU A 161 -3.01 -4.44 12.24
N LEU A 162 -2.38 -3.38 12.75
CA LEU A 162 -1.99 -2.20 11.96
C LEU A 162 -0.96 -2.57 10.88
N ALA A 163 0.05 -3.38 11.23
CA ALA A 163 1.04 -3.89 10.29
C ALA A 163 0.39 -4.71 9.17
N TRP A 164 -0.52 -5.63 9.53
CA TRP A 164 -1.23 -6.44 8.55
C TRP A 164 -2.12 -5.58 7.65
N ALA A 165 -2.85 -4.62 8.21
CA ALA A 165 -3.75 -3.75 7.45
C ALA A 165 -2.99 -2.88 6.44
N ASP A 166 -1.88 -2.29 6.89
CA ASP A 166 -0.98 -1.46 6.10
C ASP A 166 -0.42 -2.25 4.91
N TRP A 167 0.23 -3.38 5.20
CA TRP A 167 0.78 -4.27 4.19
C TRP A 167 -0.29 -4.79 3.22
N ARG A 168 -1.38 -5.35 3.75
CA ARG A 168 -2.36 -6.09 2.94
C ARG A 168 -3.08 -5.17 1.96
N PHE A 169 -3.43 -3.96 2.38
CA PHE A 169 -4.03 -2.97 1.49
C PHE A 169 -3.08 -2.59 0.34
N GLN A 170 -1.80 -2.33 0.67
CA GLN A 170 -0.79 -1.97 -0.30
C GLN A 170 -0.47 -3.11 -1.27
N TRP A 171 -0.49 -4.35 -0.79
CA TRP A 171 -0.31 -5.56 -1.58
C TRP A 171 -1.44 -5.78 -2.59
N ILE A 172 -2.70 -5.46 -2.23
CA ILE A 172 -3.85 -5.53 -3.15
C ILE A 172 -3.76 -4.42 -4.21
N HIS A 173 -3.34 -3.23 -3.81
CA HIS A 173 -3.19 -2.04 -4.65
C HIS A 173 -4.43 -1.74 -5.51
N PRO A 174 -5.59 -1.47 -4.88
CA PRO A 174 -6.89 -1.57 -5.54
C PRO A 174 -7.21 -0.45 -6.54
N PHE A 175 -6.58 0.73 -6.42
CA PHE A 175 -6.90 1.90 -7.24
C PHE A 175 -5.83 2.17 -8.31
N LYS A 176 -6.20 2.98 -9.30
CA LYS A 176 -5.31 3.38 -10.41
C LYS A 176 -4.09 4.16 -9.94
N ASP A 177 -4.26 5.05 -8.97
CA ASP A 177 -3.19 5.82 -8.34
C ASP A 177 -3.62 6.19 -6.90
N PHE A 178 -2.75 6.87 -6.15
CA PHE A 178 -3.04 7.41 -4.83
C PHE A 178 -3.40 6.39 -3.73
N ASN A 179 -3.10 5.11 -3.95
CA ASN A 179 -3.29 4.04 -2.96
C ASN A 179 -2.67 4.39 -1.60
N GLY A 180 -1.44 4.91 -1.57
CA GLY A 180 -0.79 5.31 -0.31
C GLY A 180 -1.48 6.45 0.45
N ARG A 181 -2.35 7.25 -0.19
CA ARG A 181 -3.18 8.25 0.53
C ARG A 181 -4.38 7.58 1.18
N VAL A 182 -5.06 6.70 0.46
CA VAL A 182 -6.18 5.91 0.99
C VAL A 182 -5.73 5.02 2.15
N GLY A 183 -4.58 4.32 1.99
CA GLY A 183 -4.02 3.47 3.03
C GLY A 183 -3.71 4.23 4.33
N ARG A 184 -3.21 5.47 4.23
CA ARG A 184 -2.98 6.32 5.41
C ARG A 184 -4.29 6.70 6.11
N ILE A 185 -5.31 7.12 5.37
CA ILE A 185 -6.63 7.41 5.95
C ILE A 185 -7.23 6.16 6.61
N LEU A 186 -7.13 5.01 5.96
CA LEU A 186 -7.55 3.72 6.51
C LEU A 186 -6.87 3.42 7.85
N LEU A 187 -5.55 3.63 7.96
CA LEU A 187 -4.80 3.38 9.19
C LEU A 187 -5.16 4.36 10.31
N VAL A 188 -5.33 5.65 9.99
CA VAL A 188 -5.79 6.65 10.97
C VAL A 188 -7.20 6.31 11.45
N ALA A 189 -8.11 5.98 10.53
CA ALA A 189 -9.48 5.60 10.85
C ALA A 189 -9.53 4.33 11.73
N LEU A 190 -8.68 3.34 11.42
CA LEU A 190 -8.58 2.11 12.21
C LEU A 190 -8.04 2.40 13.61
N ALA A 191 -7.00 3.21 13.72
CA ALA A 191 -6.46 3.63 15.01
C ALA A 191 -7.49 4.39 15.85
N TYR A 192 -8.23 5.30 15.22
CA TYR A 192 -9.31 6.04 15.85
C TYR A 192 -10.44 5.12 16.34
N ARG A 193 -10.86 4.15 15.52
CA ARG A 193 -11.85 3.12 15.92
C ARG A 193 -11.37 2.25 17.08
N LEU A 194 -10.06 2.05 17.22
CA LEU A 194 -9.44 1.33 18.34
C LEU A 194 -9.26 2.19 19.59
N GLY A 195 -9.63 3.48 19.56
CA GLY A 195 -9.49 4.39 20.69
C GLY A 195 -8.04 4.81 20.98
N LEU A 196 -7.17 4.72 19.98
CA LEU A 196 -5.77 5.15 20.09
C LEU A 196 -5.66 6.68 20.00
N PRO A 197 -4.61 7.28 20.59
CA PRO A 197 -4.32 8.70 20.37
C PRO A 197 -4.05 8.97 18.87
N PRO A 198 -4.17 10.23 18.41
CA PRO A 198 -3.81 10.59 17.05
C PRO A 198 -2.39 10.13 16.73
N LEU A 199 -2.25 9.35 15.67
CA LEU A 199 -0.97 8.86 15.17
C LEU A 199 -0.81 9.24 13.70
N ASP A 200 0.41 9.58 13.30
CA ASP A 200 0.75 9.73 11.90
C ASP A 200 1.28 8.38 11.38
N PRO A 201 0.55 7.69 10.49
CA PRO A 201 1.07 6.47 9.87
C PRO A 201 2.23 6.76 8.91
N ALA A 202 2.45 8.02 8.53
CA ALA A 202 3.60 8.44 7.75
C ALA A 202 4.82 8.65 8.66
N ALA A 203 5.82 7.84 8.39
CA ALA A 203 7.14 7.96 8.97
C ALA A 203 7.86 9.21 8.42
N GLY A 204 8.72 9.85 9.22
CA GLY A 204 9.60 10.93 8.75
C GLY A 204 10.55 10.45 7.63
N ASN A 205 11.26 11.37 6.96
CA ASN A 205 12.11 11.03 5.80
C ASN A 205 13.12 9.89 6.07
N ALA A 206 13.72 9.83 7.27
CA ALA A 206 14.65 8.78 7.66
C ALA A 206 13.98 7.40 7.86
N GLU A 207 12.75 7.39 8.37
CA GLU A 207 11.98 6.17 8.65
C GLU A 207 11.31 5.58 7.39
N ARG A 208 11.32 6.33 6.28
CA ARG A 208 10.69 5.91 5.02
C ARG A 208 11.38 4.70 4.37
N ALA A 209 12.72 4.66 4.40
CA ALA A 209 13.48 3.55 3.85
C ALA A 209 13.23 2.27 4.66
N ASP A 210 13.22 2.39 5.99
CA ASP A 210 12.94 1.31 6.93
C ASP A 210 11.51 0.79 6.77
N TYR A 211 10.54 1.70 6.61
CA TYR A 211 9.15 1.34 6.33
C TYR A 211 9.00 0.50 5.06
N PHE A 212 9.61 0.95 3.96
CA PHE A 212 9.56 0.17 2.73
C PHE A 212 10.32 -1.15 2.86
N ALA A 213 11.46 -1.19 3.54
CA ALA A 213 12.17 -2.44 3.82
C ALA A 213 11.31 -3.42 4.64
N ALA A 214 10.57 -2.91 5.63
CA ALA A 214 9.69 -3.71 6.47
C ALA A 214 8.51 -4.30 5.70
N LEU A 215 7.91 -3.53 4.81
CA LEU A 215 6.89 -4.06 3.91
C LEU A 215 7.46 -5.14 2.99
N ARG A 216 8.65 -4.92 2.41
CA ARG A 216 9.37 -5.92 1.59
C ARG A 216 9.61 -7.23 2.33
N ALA A 217 9.89 -7.16 3.63
CA ALA A 217 10.01 -8.35 4.47
C ALA A 217 8.66 -9.06 4.63
N ALA A 218 7.57 -8.31 4.84
CA ALA A 218 6.21 -8.85 4.95
C ALA A 218 5.78 -9.59 3.67
N ASP A 219 6.23 -9.11 2.51
CA ASP A 219 6.00 -9.75 1.21
C ASP A 219 6.69 -11.11 1.06
N ALA A 220 7.84 -11.26 1.71
CA ALA A 220 8.55 -12.52 1.83
C ALA A 220 8.01 -13.42 2.96
N GLY A 221 6.94 -12.99 3.64
CA GLY A 221 6.30 -13.72 4.75
C GLY A 221 6.82 -13.36 6.14
N ASP A 222 7.66 -12.33 6.28
CA ASP A 222 8.16 -11.84 7.57
C ASP A 222 7.55 -10.49 7.93
N SER A 223 6.44 -10.51 8.68
CA SER A 223 5.77 -9.28 9.15
C SER A 223 6.43 -8.66 10.39
N GLY A 224 7.47 -9.28 10.96
CA GLY A 224 8.12 -8.85 12.18
C GLY A 224 8.64 -7.40 12.12
N PRO A 225 9.41 -7.02 11.10
CA PRO A 225 9.91 -5.66 10.96
C PRO A 225 8.81 -4.60 10.88
N LEU A 226 7.71 -4.89 10.17
CA LEU A 226 6.61 -3.93 10.04
C LEU A 226 5.84 -3.80 11.35
N LYS A 227 5.62 -4.91 12.05
CA LYS A 227 5.04 -4.90 13.40
C LYS A 227 5.89 -4.06 14.37
N GLU A 228 7.22 -4.20 14.34
CA GLU A 228 8.11 -3.43 15.20
C GLU A 228 7.99 -1.93 14.95
N LEU A 229 7.93 -1.50 13.68
CA LEU A 229 7.70 -0.09 13.35
C LEU A 229 6.38 0.43 13.94
N TRP A 230 5.32 -0.39 13.91
CA TRP A 230 4.05 -0.04 14.53
C TRP A 230 4.13 0.00 16.06
N LEU A 231 4.88 -0.90 16.71
CA LEU A 231 5.11 -0.85 18.15
C LEU A 231 5.81 0.45 18.57
N VAL A 232 6.84 0.87 17.81
CA VAL A 232 7.54 2.13 18.06
C VAL A 232 6.58 3.32 17.93
N ARG A 233 5.77 3.36 16.86
CA ARG A 233 4.76 4.42 16.65
C ARG A 233 3.70 4.48 17.75
N LEU A 234 3.32 3.35 18.33
CA LEU A 234 2.34 3.28 19.43
C LEU A 234 2.93 3.67 20.80
N SER A 235 4.26 3.73 20.91
CA SER A 235 4.97 3.99 22.18
C SER A 235 5.48 5.42 22.32
N GLY A 236 5.48 6.21 21.23
CA GLY A 236 5.89 7.63 21.20
C GLY A 236 4.70 8.57 21.37
#